data_AF-A0AAE7JAC9-F1
#
_entry.id   AF-A0AAE7JAC9-F1
#
_cell.length_a   1.000
_cell.length_b   1.000
_cell.length_c   1.000
_cell.angle_alpha   90.00
_cell.angle_beta   90.00
_cell.angle_gamma   90.00
#
_symmetry.space_group_name_H-M   'P 1'
#
loop_
_entity.id
_entity.type
_entity.pdbx_description
1 polymer ?
#
loop_
_entity_poly.entity_id
_entity_poly.type
_entity_poly.pdbx_seq_one_letter_code
_entity_poly.pdbx_strand_id
1 'polypeptide(L)'
;MDPRSLPVARRVALLVKAIDGAPRTNEALAKAADGEAMLDVLVSASEKLGLGLTREDLSRTPPIRDWIWWHGKQAPITIGN
;
A
#
# COMPACT_ATOMS: atom_id res chain seq x y z
N MET A 1 -4.57 18.04 15.31
CA MET A 1 -4.81 18.11 13.85
C MET A 1 -5.30 16.74 13.43
N ASP A 2 -6.46 16.63 12.78
CA ASP A 2 -7.01 15.35 12.36
C ASP A 2 -6.27 14.87 11.09
N PRO A 3 -5.62 13.68 11.09
CA PRO A 3 -4.89 13.21 9.92
C PRO A 3 -5.78 12.93 8.71
N ARG A 4 -7.07 12.65 8.90
CA ARG A 4 -8.03 12.35 7.84
C ARG A 4 -8.46 13.60 7.08
N SER A 5 -8.30 14.79 7.68
CA SER A 5 -8.53 16.07 7.00
C SER A 5 -7.44 16.42 5.98
N LEU A 6 -6.35 15.64 5.92
CA LEU A 6 -5.27 15.86 4.95
C LEU A 6 -5.65 15.31 3.56
N PRO A 7 -5.12 15.91 2.48
CA PRO A 7 -5.25 15.35 1.13
C PRO A 7 -4.77 13.89 1.08
N VAL A 8 -5.45 13.06 0.28
CA VAL A 8 -5.13 11.62 0.13
C VAL A 8 -3.63 11.40 -0.09
N ALA A 9 -3.01 12.15 -1.00
CA ALA A 9 -1.57 12.05 -1.27
C ALA A 9 -0.68 12.30 -0.05
N ARG A 10 -1.05 13.21 0.85
CA ARG A 10 -0.29 13.44 2.10
C ARG A 10 -0.52 12.33 3.11
N ARG A 11 -1.73 11.80 3.20
CA ARG A 11 -2.03 10.63 4.04
C ARG A 11 -1.25 9.41 3.56
N VAL A 12 -1.18 9.19 2.24
CA VAL A 12 -0.36 8.13 1.62
C VAL A 12 1.13 8.34 1.93
N ALA A 13 1.65 9.56 1.80
CA ALA A 13 3.05 9.84 2.15
C ALA A 13 3.36 9.55 3.63
N LEU A 14 2.41 9.86 4.53
CA LEU A 14 2.54 9.52 5.96
C LEU A 14 2.50 8.01 6.19
N LEU A 15 1.62 7.28 5.50
CA LEU A 15 1.58 5.82 5.55
C LEU A 15 2.93 5.24 5.10
N VAL A 16 3.43 5.63 3.93
CA VAL A 16 4.72 5.16 3.39
C VAL A 16 5.87 5.42 4.36
N LYS A 17 5.92 6.63 4.94
CA LYS A 17 6.93 6.97 5.95
C LYS A 17 6.79 6.14 7.23
N ALA A 18 5.57 5.80 7.64
CA ALA A 18 5.34 5.05 8.87
C ALA A 18 5.65 3.56 8.71
N ILE A 19 5.50 3.00 7.51
CA ILE A 19 5.85 1.61 7.22
C ILE A 19 7.35 1.46 6.92
N ASP A 20 8.01 2.52 6.44
CA ASP A 20 9.47 2.58 6.34
C ASP A 20 10.08 2.48 7.76
N GLY A 21 10.65 1.30 8.07
CA GLY A 21 11.13 0.96 9.41
C GLY A 21 10.15 0.21 10.33
N ALA A 22 8.96 -0.21 9.84
CA ALA A 22 8.03 -1.06 10.60
C ALA A 22 8.21 -2.55 10.24
N PRO A 23 8.95 -3.35 11.04
CA PRO A 23 9.40 -4.69 10.61
C PRO A 23 8.23 -5.65 10.33
N ARG A 24 7.19 -5.59 11.17
CA ARG A 24 6.00 -6.46 11.03
C ARG A 24 5.19 -6.12 9.78
N THR A 25 5.03 -4.83 9.46
CA THR A 25 4.31 -4.40 8.27
C THR A 25 5.12 -4.76 7.02
N ASN A 26 6.43 -4.55 7.05
CA ASN A 26 7.31 -4.89 5.93
C ASN A 26 7.37 -6.40 5.68
N GLU A 27 7.38 -7.22 6.73
CA GLU A 27 7.27 -8.68 6.59
C GLU A 27 5.92 -9.08 5.97
N ALA A 28 4.82 -8.47 6.40
CA ALA A 28 3.49 -8.71 5.82
C ALA A 28 3.41 -8.29 4.35
N LEU A 29 4.01 -7.15 3.99
CA LEU A 29 4.11 -6.70 2.60
C LEU A 29 4.97 -7.64 1.75
N ALA A 30 6.10 -8.12 2.29
CA ALA A 30 6.97 -9.08 1.59
C ALA A 30 6.31 -10.45 1.39
N LYS A 31 5.39 -10.84 2.27
CA LYS A 31 4.60 -12.08 2.19
C LYS A 31 3.33 -11.93 1.34
N ALA A 32 2.98 -10.72 0.90
CA ALA A 32 1.80 -10.49 0.07
C ALA A 32 1.96 -11.20 -1.28
N ALA A 33 0.99 -12.04 -1.63
CA ALA A 33 1.04 -12.85 -2.86
C ALA A 33 0.91 -12.01 -4.13
N ASP A 34 0.16 -10.91 -4.06
CA ASP A 34 -0.14 -10.03 -5.18
C ASP A 34 -0.46 -8.60 -4.69
N GLY A 35 -0.82 -7.74 -5.63
CA GLY A 35 -1.19 -6.35 -5.35
C GLY A 35 -2.44 -6.18 -4.49
N GLU A 36 -3.39 -7.12 -4.52
CA GLU A 36 -4.60 -7.07 -3.68
C GLU A 36 -4.28 -7.44 -2.23
N ALA A 37 -3.49 -8.50 -2.03
CA ALA A 37 -2.98 -8.86 -0.70
C ALA A 37 -2.14 -7.72 -0.10
N MET A 38 -1.38 -7.01 -0.94
CA MET A 38 -0.62 -5.83 -0.52
C MET A 38 -1.54 -4.68 -0.08
N LEU A 39 -2.64 -4.43 -0.80
CA LEU A 39 -3.64 -3.43 -0.40
C LEU A 39 -4.24 -3.71 0.98
N ASP A 40 -4.49 -4.98 1.31
CA ASP A 40 -5.09 -5.37 2.60
C ASP A 40 -4.19 -5.04 3.78
N VAL A 41 -2.88 -5.28 3.62
CA VAL A 41 -1.87 -4.92 4.61
C VAL A 41 -1.80 -3.40 4.78
N LEU A 42 -1.84 -2.65 3.68
CA LEU A 42 -1.73 -1.19 3.70
C LEU A 42 -2.97 -0.50 4.27
N VAL A 43 -4.18 -1.01 3.96
CA VAL A 43 -5.42 -0.53 4.59
C VAL A 43 -5.37 -0.78 6.09
N SER A 44 -5.01 -1.99 6.52
CA SER A 44 -4.88 -2.33 7.94
C SER A 44 -3.87 -1.44 8.67
N ALA A 45 -2.74 -1.10 8.02
CA ALA A 45 -1.77 -0.16 8.57
C ALA A 45 -2.32 1.27 8.64
N SER A 46 -3.02 1.73 7.61
CA SER A 46 -3.69 3.04 7.57
C SER A 46 -4.73 3.20 8.70
N GLU A 47 -5.52 2.16 8.98
CA GLU A 47 -6.50 2.16 10.07
C GLU A 47 -5.82 2.31 11.44
N LYS A 48 -4.76 1.56 11.70
CA LYS A 48 -3.96 1.65 12.94
C LYS A 48 -3.34 3.03 13.14
N LEU A 49 -2.97 3.69 12.05
CA LEU A 49 -2.42 5.06 12.06
C LEU A 49 -3.50 6.15 12.06
N GLY A 50 -4.78 5.77 11.99
CA GLY A 50 -5.90 6.73 11.94
C GLY A 50 -5.99 7.53 10.65
N LEU A 51 -5.33 7.10 9.56
CA LEU A 51 -5.24 7.85 8.30
C LEU A 51 -6.52 7.75 7.45
N GLY A 52 -7.34 6.71 7.63
CA GLY A 52 -8.60 6.56 6.93
C GLY A 52 -8.46 6.47 5.40
N LEU A 53 -7.36 5.88 4.92
CA LEU A 53 -7.17 5.54 3.51
C LEU A 53 -7.93 4.25 3.18
N THR A 54 -8.65 4.27 2.07
CA THR A 54 -9.35 3.10 1.51
C THR A 54 -8.48 2.35 0.49
N ARG A 55 -8.93 1.17 0.05
CA ARG A 55 -8.28 0.44 -1.05
C ARG A 55 -8.20 1.28 -2.33
N GLU A 56 -9.26 2.01 -2.65
CA GLU A 56 -9.30 2.86 -3.85
C GLU A 56 -8.29 4.01 -3.75
N ASP A 57 -8.20 4.65 -2.59
CA ASP A 57 -7.21 5.72 -2.36
C ASP A 57 -5.78 5.22 -2.61
N LEU A 58 -5.48 4.03 -2.07
CA LEU A 58 -4.15 3.41 -2.18
C LEU A 58 -3.85 2.93 -3.60
N SER A 59 -4.82 2.31 -4.28
CA SER A 59 -4.63 1.79 -5.63
C SER A 59 -4.53 2.88 -6.70
N ARG A 60 -5.03 4.10 -6.43
CA ARG A 60 -4.98 5.22 -7.39
C ARG A 60 -3.85 6.22 -7.12
N THR A 61 -3.25 6.18 -5.93
CA THR A 61 -2.29 7.21 -5.48
C THR A 61 -0.85 6.69 -5.44
N PRO A 62 0.10 7.37 -6.10
CA PRO A 62 1.53 7.09 -5.96
C PRO A 62 2.06 7.31 -4.52
N PRO A 63 3.08 6.57 -4.07
CA PRO A 63 3.79 5.50 -4.79
C PRO A 63 3.11 4.12 -4.70
N ILE A 64 2.05 3.98 -3.89
CA ILE A 64 1.42 2.68 -3.62
C ILE A 64 0.86 2.04 -4.89
N ARG A 65 0.17 2.81 -5.74
CA ARG A 65 -0.27 2.36 -7.07
C ARG A 65 0.86 1.73 -7.87
N ASP A 66 2.03 2.37 -7.86
CA ASP A 66 3.16 1.93 -8.67
C ASP A 66 3.78 0.65 -8.07
N TRP A 67 3.78 0.50 -6.74
CA TRP A 67 4.18 -0.75 -6.07
C TRP A 67 3.26 -1.92 -6.38
N ILE A 68 1.94 -1.70 -6.39
CA ILE A 68 0.93 -2.69 -6.79
C ILE A 68 1.17 -3.15 -8.22
N TRP A 69 1.43 -2.20 -9.13
CA TRP A 69 1.77 -2.51 -10.52
C TRP A 69 3.06 -3.34 -10.63
N TRP A 70 4.09 -3.03 -9.84
CA TRP A 70 5.33 -3.81 -9.80
C TRP A 70 5.12 -5.23 -9.27
N HIS A 71 4.32 -5.40 -8.21
CA HIS A 71 3.97 -6.73 -7.67
C HIS A 71 3.17 -7.56 -8.69
N GLY A 72 2.22 -6.95 -9.39
CA GLY A 72 1.44 -7.61 -10.43
C GLY A 72 2.25 -8.07 -11.65
N LYS A 73 3.39 -7.42 -11.94
CA LYS A 73 4.30 -7.83 -13.03
C LYS A 73 5.28 -8.96 -12.67
N GLN A 74 5.41 -9.31 -11.38
CA GLN A 74 6.16 -10.50 -10.95
C GLN A 74 5.32 -11.77 -10.98
N ALA A 75 3.99 -11.68 -11.12
CA ALA A 75 3.21 -12.79 -11.63
C ALA A 75 3.70 -13.05 -13.06
N PRO A 76 4.16 -14.27 -13.41
CA PRO A 76 4.84 -14.50 -14.66
C PRO A 76 3.92 -14.05 -15.78
N ILE A 77 4.36 -13.06 -16.55
CA ILE A 77 3.84 -12.90 -17.90
C ILE A 77 4.23 -14.20 -18.59
N THR A 78 3.28 -15.12 -18.72
CA THR A 78 3.36 -16.21 -19.70
C THR A 78 3.34 -15.55 -21.07
N ILE A 79 4.49 -15.01 -21.48
CA ILE A 79 4.79 -14.75 -22.88
C ILE A 79 5.36 -16.05 -23.45
N GLY A 80 4.56 -16.72 -24.28
CA GLY A 80 4.89 -17.96 -25.00
C GLY A 80 3.97 -19.10 -24.57
N ASN A 81 3.10 -19.66 -25.42
CA ASN A 81 3.24 -19.92 -26.86
C ASN A 81 1.89 -19.76 -27.58
#